data_AF-A0AAE2C527-F1
#
_entry.id   AF-A0AAE2C527-F1
#
_cell.length_a   1.000
_cell.length_b   1.000
_cell.length_c   1.000
_cell.angle_alpha   90.00
_cell.angle_beta   90.00
_cell.angle_gamma   90.00
#
_symmetry.space_group_name_H-M   'P 1'
#
loop_
_entity.id
_entity.type
_entity.pdbx_description
1 polymer ?
#
loop_
_entity_poly.entity_id
_entity_poly.type
_entity_poly.pdbx_seq_one_letter_code
_entity_poly.pdbx_strand_id
1 'polypeptide(L)'
;MGKQVEAHDEVEMPIKQHDTVKDKSAKELQISSDGLIPMDQLKEFIEGTIRSKIEGSSRSSFTSKPYTPRIDSLKMPMGYQPPKFQQFDGKGNPKQHVAHFVETCNNAGTYGNHLIKQFVRSLKGNAFDWYTDLEAGSINGWEHLEQEFLNRFYNTRRTVSMVELTKSRQRKEEPVVDYINRWRNLSLNCKDRLSEASAIEMCIQGKHWGLCYILQAIKPKTFEELATRAHGIVWSFNCKEDEYSVDPNDDDGDDGDATQ
;
A
#
# COMPACT_ATOMS: atom_id res chain seq x y z
N MET A 1 -57.71 -47.69 -5.42
CA MET A 1 -58.11 -48.09 -4.05
C MET A 1 -57.32 -47.20 -3.10
N GLY A 2 -57.93 -46.14 -2.53
CA GLY A 2 -58.35 -46.05 -1.11
C GLY A 2 -57.33 -45.19 -0.33
N LYS A 3 -57.60 -44.09 0.41
CA LYS A 3 -58.66 -43.74 1.40
C LYS A 3 -58.84 -44.85 2.44
N GLN A 4 -58.94 -44.65 3.77
CA GLN A 4 -59.11 -43.48 4.68
C GLN A 4 -58.74 -43.95 6.15
N VAL A 5 -58.46 -43.17 7.22
CA VAL A 5 -58.38 -41.71 7.49
C VAL A 5 -57.50 -41.38 8.75
N GLU A 6 -57.81 -40.35 9.53
CA GLU A 6 -57.15 -39.70 10.71
C GLU A 6 -57.21 -40.41 12.08
N ALA A 7 -56.29 -40.04 12.99
CA ALA A 7 -56.53 -39.23 14.21
C ALA A 7 -55.15 -38.74 14.74
N HIS A 8 -54.82 -37.46 14.85
CA HIS A 8 -55.32 -36.40 15.75
C HIS A 8 -55.19 -36.72 17.25
N ASP A 9 -54.19 -36.09 17.87
CA ASP A 9 -54.32 -35.52 19.22
C ASP A 9 -53.53 -34.20 19.27
N GLU A 10 -54.09 -33.20 19.97
CA GLU A 10 -53.52 -31.86 20.11
C GLU A 10 -52.57 -31.80 21.34
N VAL A 11 -51.78 -30.73 21.47
CA VAL A 11 -51.68 -29.89 22.68
C VAL A 11 -50.70 -28.71 22.43
N GLU A 12 -51.28 -27.52 22.48
CA GLU A 12 -50.78 -26.16 22.74
C GLU A 12 -49.30 -25.73 22.58
N MET A 13 -49.15 -24.54 21.99
CA MET A 13 -47.97 -23.67 22.09
C MET A 13 -48.07 -22.68 23.27
N PRO A 14 -46.98 -22.43 24.02
CA PRO A 14 -46.89 -21.29 24.94
C PRO A 14 -46.18 -20.07 24.31
N ILE A 15 -46.99 -19.12 23.83
CA ILE A 15 -47.01 -17.67 24.12
C ILE A 15 -45.69 -16.96 24.58
N LYS A 16 -45.41 -15.82 23.95
CA LYS A 16 -44.37 -14.81 24.32
C LYS A 16 -44.50 -14.27 25.76
N GLN A 17 -43.37 -14.10 26.45
CA GLN A 17 -43.14 -13.08 27.49
C GLN A 17 -41.72 -12.51 27.29
N HIS A 18 -41.58 -11.29 26.76
CA HIS A 18 -41.46 -10.02 27.50
C HIS A 18 -40.18 -9.92 28.33
N ASP A 19 -39.22 -9.13 27.84
CA ASP A 19 -37.99 -8.81 28.55
C ASP A 19 -38.28 -8.27 29.95
N THR A 20 -37.54 -8.78 30.95
CA THR A 20 -37.47 -8.18 32.27
C THR A 20 -36.01 -7.92 32.60
N VAL A 21 -35.65 -6.63 32.68
CA VAL A 21 -34.31 -6.19 33.06
C VAL A 21 -33.99 -6.71 34.46
N LYS A 22 -33.03 -7.64 34.57
CA LYS A 22 -32.46 -8.03 35.87
C LYS A 22 -31.49 -6.96 36.33
N ASP A 23 -31.97 -6.15 37.26
CA ASP A 23 -31.18 -5.18 38.01
C ASP A 23 -29.99 -5.87 38.70
N LYS A 24 -28.85 -5.19 38.75
CA LYS A 24 -27.61 -5.75 39.28
C LYS A 24 -27.58 -5.56 40.79
N SER A 25 -27.77 -6.66 41.51
CA SER A 25 -27.66 -6.75 42.97
C SER A 25 -26.56 -5.84 43.54
N ALA A 26 -26.99 -4.76 44.18
CA ALA A 26 -26.25 -4.19 45.28
C ALA A 26 -26.27 -5.23 46.41
N LYS A 27 -25.11 -5.61 46.92
CA LYS A 27 -25.03 -6.37 48.18
C LYS A 27 -25.17 -5.38 49.32
N GLU A 28 -26.31 -5.38 49.99
CA GLU A 28 -26.49 -4.61 51.22
C GLU A 28 -25.52 -5.09 52.30
N LEU A 29 -24.95 -4.13 53.04
CA LEU A 29 -24.07 -4.39 54.17
C LEU A 29 -24.91 -4.95 55.33
N GLN A 30 -24.55 -6.14 55.82
CA GLN A 30 -25.23 -6.73 56.98
C GLN A 30 -24.77 -6.02 58.26
N ILE A 31 -25.62 -5.15 58.78
CA ILE A 31 -25.39 -4.43 60.04
C ILE A 31 -25.72 -5.37 61.20
N SER A 32 -24.75 -5.60 62.10
CA SER A 32 -24.96 -6.35 63.35
C SER A 32 -25.85 -5.56 64.32
N SER A 33 -26.49 -6.25 65.27
CA SER A 33 -27.53 -5.67 66.16
C SER A 33 -27.08 -4.47 67.01
N ASP A 34 -25.77 -4.22 67.16
CA ASP A 34 -25.20 -3.09 67.90
C ASP A 34 -24.68 -1.95 66.99
N GLY A 35 -25.01 -1.95 65.69
CA GLY A 35 -24.68 -0.86 64.76
C GLY A 35 -23.19 -0.70 64.40
N LEU A 36 -22.32 -1.57 64.92
CA LEU A 36 -20.89 -1.62 64.62
C LEU A 36 -20.62 -2.65 63.51
N ILE A 37 -20.08 -2.18 62.38
CA ILE A 37 -19.58 -3.05 61.30
C ILE A 37 -18.25 -3.66 61.75
N PRO A 38 -18.09 -5.00 61.77
CA PRO A 38 -16.82 -5.64 62.09
C PRO A 38 -15.70 -5.19 61.15
N MET A 39 -14.51 -4.91 61.70
CA MET A 39 -13.36 -4.40 60.93
C MET A 39 -12.97 -5.32 59.77
N ASP A 40 -13.18 -6.63 59.89
CA ASP A 40 -12.88 -7.60 58.82
C ASP A 40 -13.82 -7.45 57.62
N GLN A 41 -15.13 -7.21 57.85
CA GLN A 41 -16.08 -6.92 56.77
C GLN A 41 -15.78 -5.58 56.10
N LEU A 42 -15.40 -4.57 56.89
CA LEU A 42 -15.00 -3.26 56.36
C LEU A 42 -13.73 -3.39 55.50
N LYS A 43 -12.77 -4.21 55.93
CA LYS A 43 -11.54 -4.49 55.19
C LYS A 43 -11.83 -5.23 53.88
N GLU A 44 -12.63 -6.31 53.89
CA GLU A 44 -13.03 -7.00 52.64
C GLU A 44 -13.77 -6.06 51.68
N PHE A 45 -14.67 -5.21 52.19
CA PHE A 45 -15.39 -4.25 51.36
C PHE A 45 -14.47 -3.21 50.73
N ILE A 46 -13.51 -2.68 51.48
CA ILE A 46 -12.49 -1.75 50.98
C ILE A 46 -11.58 -2.45 49.96
N GLU A 47 -11.08 -3.65 50.24
CA GLU A 47 -10.23 -4.41 49.30
C GLU A 47 -10.97 -4.77 48.01
N GLY A 48 -12.25 -5.19 48.09
CA GLY A 48 -13.10 -5.45 46.93
C GLY A 48 -13.40 -4.19 46.11
N THR A 49 -13.64 -3.06 46.79
CA THR A 49 -13.86 -1.75 46.14
C THR A 49 -12.60 -1.21 45.46
N ILE A 50 -11.42 -1.38 46.08
CA ILE A 50 -10.14 -0.98 45.50
C ILE A 50 -9.81 -1.88 44.30
N ARG A 51 -9.95 -3.20 44.43
CA ARG A 51 -9.71 -4.17 43.35
C ARG A 51 -10.60 -3.90 42.13
N SER A 52 -11.91 -3.73 42.34
CA SER A 52 -12.86 -3.41 41.26
C SER A 52 -12.62 -2.04 40.62
N LYS A 53 -12.11 -1.03 41.35
CA LYS A 53 -11.70 0.26 40.77
C LYS A 53 -10.39 0.17 40.00
N ILE A 54 -9.39 -0.61 40.45
CA ILE A 54 -8.14 -0.82 39.72
C ILE A 54 -8.39 -1.59 38.42
N GLU A 55 -9.19 -2.66 38.46
CA GLU A 55 -9.58 -3.45 37.29
C GLU A 55 -10.56 -2.68 36.37
N GLY A 56 -11.43 -1.84 36.93
CA GLY A 56 -12.36 -1.00 36.18
C GLY A 56 -11.72 0.22 35.50
N SER A 57 -10.70 0.82 36.10
CA SER A 57 -10.09 2.08 35.62
C SER A 57 -9.06 1.91 34.50
N SER A 58 -8.72 0.67 34.11
CA SER A 58 -7.75 0.39 33.02
C SER A 58 -8.39 -0.15 31.74
N ARG A 59 -9.72 -0.18 31.63
CA ARG A 59 -10.43 -0.44 30.37
C ARG A 59 -10.34 0.78 29.45
N SER A 60 -9.14 1.00 28.90
CA SER A 60 -8.97 1.81 27.69
C SER A 60 -9.92 1.31 26.60
N SER A 61 -10.47 2.24 25.83
CA SER A 61 -11.59 2.07 24.90
C SER A 61 -11.64 0.73 24.16
N PHE A 62 -12.84 0.16 24.00
CA PHE A 62 -13.10 -1.09 23.26
C PHE A 62 -12.95 -0.95 21.74
N THR A 63 -11.88 -0.32 21.28
CA THR A 63 -11.37 -0.53 19.92
C THR A 63 -10.77 -1.94 19.92
N SER A 64 -11.52 -2.90 19.36
CA SER A 64 -11.06 -4.28 19.24
C SER A 64 -9.77 -4.30 18.41
N LYS A 65 -8.65 -4.71 19.02
CA LYS A 65 -7.35 -4.68 18.34
C LYS A 65 -7.28 -5.85 17.36
N PRO A 66 -6.72 -5.68 16.15
CA PRO A 66 -6.66 -6.75 15.17
C PRO A 66 -5.68 -7.86 15.58
N TYR A 67 -4.85 -7.65 16.61
CA TYR A 67 -3.87 -8.60 17.11
C TYR A 67 -4.24 -9.23 18.44
N THR A 68 -3.79 -10.47 18.65
CA THR A 68 -4.11 -11.28 19.84
C THR A 68 -3.74 -10.60 21.17
N PRO A 69 -4.43 -10.93 22.29
CA PRO A 69 -4.09 -10.41 23.63
C PRO A 69 -2.64 -10.67 24.07
N ARG A 70 -2.02 -11.74 23.55
CA ARG A 70 -0.59 -12.04 23.76
C ARG A 70 0.31 -10.92 23.22
N ILE A 71 -0.02 -10.38 22.04
CA ILE A 71 0.72 -9.26 21.44
C ILE A 71 0.42 -7.96 22.19
N ASP A 72 -0.85 -7.73 22.57
CA ASP A 72 -1.20 -6.51 23.30
C ASP A 72 -0.50 -6.42 24.66
N SER A 73 -0.32 -7.56 25.33
CA SER A 73 0.41 -7.67 26.60
C SER A 73 1.93 -7.39 26.51
N LEU A 74 2.51 -7.29 25.31
CA LEU A 74 3.93 -6.97 25.14
C LEU A 74 4.23 -5.53 25.58
N LYS A 75 5.16 -5.38 26.51
CA LYS A 75 5.67 -4.07 26.96
C LYS A 75 6.72 -3.57 25.97
N MET A 76 6.69 -2.28 25.65
CA MET A 76 7.77 -1.66 24.86
C MET A 76 9.10 -1.68 25.65
N PRO A 77 10.26 -1.69 24.97
CA PRO A 77 11.56 -1.60 25.62
C PRO A 77 11.69 -0.41 26.56
N MET A 78 12.50 -0.55 27.61
CA MET A 78 12.77 0.55 28.53
C MET A 78 13.48 1.70 27.80
N GLY A 79 12.99 2.93 27.98
CA GLY A 79 13.51 4.10 27.27
C GLY A 79 13.03 4.26 25.82
N TYR A 80 12.18 3.37 25.30
CA TYR A 80 11.64 3.45 23.93
C TYR A 80 11.05 4.82 23.62
N GLN A 81 11.58 5.46 22.58
CA GLN A 81 11.03 6.67 22.00
C GLN A 81 10.28 6.31 20.71
N PRO A 82 8.98 6.65 20.58
CA PRO A 82 8.21 6.37 19.37
C PRO A 82 8.86 7.04 18.14
N PRO A 83 9.38 6.28 17.16
CA PRO A 83 9.99 6.88 15.98
C PRO A 83 8.93 7.54 15.09
N LYS A 84 9.37 8.45 14.22
CA LYS A 84 8.53 9.02 13.16
C LYS A 84 8.56 8.09 11.95
N PHE A 85 7.40 7.62 11.52
CA PHE A 85 7.28 6.76 10.34
C PHE A 85 6.92 7.59 9.10
N GLN A 86 7.43 7.17 7.95
CA GLN A 86 6.81 7.51 6.68
C GLN A 86 5.42 6.87 6.64
N GLN A 87 4.39 7.65 6.26
CA GLN A 87 3.01 7.15 6.19
C GLN A 87 2.64 6.68 4.78
N PHE A 88 2.16 5.44 4.69
CA PHE A 88 1.63 4.84 3.46
C PHE A 88 0.12 5.04 3.36
N ASP A 89 -0.36 5.53 2.21
CA ASP A 89 -1.79 5.79 1.93
C ASP A 89 -2.48 4.68 1.11
N GLY A 90 -1.78 3.57 0.87
CA GLY A 90 -2.20 2.54 -0.08
C GLY A 90 -1.56 2.67 -1.46
N LYS A 91 -0.82 3.74 -1.77
CA LYS A 91 -0.17 3.98 -3.08
C LYS A 91 1.35 3.86 -2.99
N GLY A 92 1.96 3.35 -4.07
CA GLY A 92 3.41 3.19 -4.18
C GLY A 92 3.82 1.72 -4.07
N ASN A 93 4.96 1.44 -3.44
CA ASN A 93 5.50 0.08 -3.30
C ASN A 93 5.34 -0.43 -1.84
N PRO A 94 4.41 -1.37 -1.57
CA PRO A 94 4.18 -1.89 -0.22
C PRO A 94 5.39 -2.60 0.38
N LYS A 95 6.19 -3.31 -0.43
CA LYS A 95 7.41 -3.97 0.05
C LYS A 95 8.48 -2.97 0.50
N GLN A 96 8.60 -1.86 -0.22
CA GLN A 96 9.51 -0.77 0.16
C GLN A 96 9.04 -0.07 1.45
N HIS A 97 7.73 0.12 1.61
CA HIS A 97 7.15 0.63 2.87
C HIS A 97 7.48 -0.30 4.05
N VAL A 98 7.23 -1.60 3.91
CA VAL A 98 7.55 -2.61 4.93
C VAL A 98 9.03 -2.60 5.28
N ALA A 99 9.93 -2.59 4.29
CA ALA A 99 11.37 -2.55 4.52
C ALA A 99 11.81 -1.31 5.32
N HIS A 100 11.35 -0.11 4.94
CA HIS A 100 11.63 1.14 5.68
C HIS A 100 11.03 1.13 7.08
N PHE A 101 9.84 0.58 7.25
CA PHE A 101 9.17 0.46 8.54
C PHE A 101 9.94 -0.47 9.50
N VAL A 102 10.36 -1.66 9.03
CA VAL A 102 11.16 -2.62 9.80
C VAL A 102 12.50 -1.98 10.20
N GLU A 103 13.20 -1.35 9.25
CA GLU A 103 14.46 -0.66 9.52
C GLU A 103 14.30 0.46 10.56
N THR A 104 13.23 1.25 10.45
CA THR A 104 12.91 2.30 11.44
C THR A 104 12.66 1.71 12.84
N CYS A 105 11.99 0.57 12.94
CA CYS A 105 11.72 -0.11 14.20
C CYS A 105 12.97 -0.77 14.80
N ASN A 106 13.83 -1.35 13.97
CA ASN A 106 15.11 -1.93 14.37
C ASN A 106 16.00 -0.86 15.02
N ASN A 107 16.11 0.31 14.38
CA ASN A 107 16.85 1.46 14.91
C ASN A 107 16.25 2.02 16.21
N ALA A 108 14.94 1.80 16.46
CA ALA A 108 14.28 2.10 17.74
C ALA A 108 14.34 0.95 18.76
N GLY A 109 15.12 -0.12 18.50
CA GLY A 109 15.29 -1.27 19.39
C GLY A 109 14.07 -2.20 19.50
N THR A 110 13.18 -2.19 18.49
CA THR A 110 11.94 -2.97 18.50
C THR A 110 11.87 -3.97 17.35
N TYR A 111 11.58 -5.23 17.69
CA TYR A 111 11.68 -6.37 16.77
C TYR A 111 10.49 -7.33 16.92
N GLY A 112 10.24 -8.15 15.90
CA GLY A 112 9.21 -9.20 15.91
C GLY A 112 7.82 -8.65 16.23
N ASN A 113 7.13 -9.22 17.22
CA ASN A 113 5.75 -8.83 17.53
C ASN A 113 5.59 -7.38 18.07
N HIS A 114 6.67 -6.68 18.42
CA HIS A 114 6.61 -5.23 18.73
C HIS A 114 6.32 -4.37 17.48
N LEU A 115 6.60 -4.89 16.30
CA LEU A 115 6.32 -4.24 15.01
C LEU A 115 4.81 -4.06 14.81
N ILE A 116 4.02 -5.09 15.14
CA ILE A 116 2.55 -5.13 15.02
C ILE A 116 1.89 -3.95 15.76
N LYS A 117 2.36 -3.65 16.98
CA LYS A 117 1.85 -2.57 17.83
C LYS A 117 2.16 -1.17 17.26
N GLN A 118 3.15 -1.07 16.39
CA GLN A 118 3.61 0.18 15.78
C GLN A 118 3.09 0.38 14.36
N PHE A 119 2.76 -0.71 13.64
CA PHE A 119 2.47 -0.67 12.21
C PHE A 119 1.37 0.31 11.83
N VAL A 120 0.30 0.40 12.64
CA VAL A 120 -0.80 1.37 12.46
C VAL A 120 -0.32 2.83 12.36
N ARG A 121 0.78 3.19 13.03
CA ARG A 121 1.38 4.55 13.00
C ARG A 121 2.10 4.85 11.68
N SER A 122 2.34 3.83 10.85
CA SER A 122 2.94 3.94 9.52
C SER A 122 1.90 4.03 8.38
N LEU A 123 0.60 4.05 8.72
CA LEU A 123 -0.51 4.03 7.77
C LEU A 123 -1.30 5.35 7.81
N LYS A 124 -1.98 5.66 6.70
CA LYS A 124 -2.99 6.74 6.58
C LYS A 124 -4.02 6.37 5.50
N GLY A 125 -5.17 7.05 5.49
CA GLY A 125 -6.24 6.85 4.48
C GLY A 125 -6.59 5.37 4.29
N ASN A 126 -6.78 4.94 3.04
CA ASN A 126 -7.18 3.57 2.69
C ASN A 126 -6.36 2.45 3.33
N ALA A 127 -5.08 2.69 3.64
CA ALA A 127 -4.23 1.71 4.33
C ALA A 127 -4.49 1.65 5.84
N PHE A 128 -4.83 2.78 6.45
CA PHE A 128 -5.28 2.84 7.84
C PHE A 128 -6.68 2.22 7.98
N ASP A 129 -7.59 2.56 7.08
CA ASP A 129 -8.97 2.04 7.06
C ASP A 129 -8.98 0.50 6.98
N TRP A 130 -8.19 -0.07 6.06
CA TRP A 130 -7.98 -1.52 5.97
C TRP A 130 -7.47 -2.14 7.29
N TYR A 131 -6.56 -1.46 8.00
CA TYR A 131 -6.02 -1.98 9.27
C TYR A 131 -7.08 -1.93 10.38
N THR A 132 -7.99 -0.97 10.37
CA THR A 132 -9.13 -0.91 11.31
C THR A 132 -10.25 -1.89 10.98
N ASP A 133 -10.37 -2.30 9.72
CA ASP A 133 -11.35 -3.30 9.25
C ASP A 133 -10.89 -4.76 9.49
N LEU A 134 -9.65 -4.99 9.94
CA LEU A 134 -9.13 -6.32 10.26
C LEU A 134 -9.91 -6.95 11.44
N GLU A 135 -10.21 -8.24 11.32
CA GLU A 135 -10.91 -8.99 12.38
C GLU A 135 -10.13 -8.97 13.71
N ALA A 136 -10.86 -8.76 14.80
CA ALA A 136 -10.32 -8.68 16.15
C ALA A 136 -9.52 -9.94 16.53
N GLY A 137 -8.26 -9.75 16.95
CA GLY A 137 -7.39 -10.84 17.36
C GLY A 137 -6.90 -11.78 16.24
N SER A 138 -7.26 -11.56 14.96
CA SER A 138 -6.82 -12.38 13.82
C SER A 138 -5.30 -12.43 13.64
N ILE A 139 -4.61 -11.32 13.93
CA ILE A 139 -3.16 -11.18 13.78
C ILE A 139 -2.44 -11.81 14.98
N ASN A 140 -1.76 -12.94 14.72
CA ASN A 140 -1.03 -13.74 15.70
C ASN A 140 0.50 -13.49 15.71
N GLY A 141 1.04 -12.82 14.69
CA GLY A 141 2.47 -12.53 14.56
C GLY A 141 2.77 -11.50 13.46
N TRP A 142 4.02 -11.02 13.41
CA TRP A 142 4.44 -10.00 12.43
C TRP A 142 4.33 -10.52 11.00
N GLU A 143 4.83 -11.72 10.73
CA GLU A 143 4.83 -12.35 9.40
C GLU A 143 3.41 -12.45 8.82
N HIS A 144 2.41 -12.74 9.65
CA HIS A 144 1.01 -12.79 9.25
C HIS A 144 0.46 -11.40 8.89
N LEU A 145 0.77 -10.37 9.69
CA LEU A 145 0.39 -8.98 9.36
C LEU A 145 1.07 -8.49 8.07
N GLU A 146 2.35 -8.79 7.90
CA GLU A 146 3.10 -8.47 6.69
C GLU A 146 2.50 -9.15 5.46
N GLN A 147 2.19 -10.45 5.57
CA GLN A 147 1.54 -11.21 4.50
C GLN A 147 0.17 -10.63 4.14
N GLU A 148 -0.68 -10.30 5.12
CA GLU A 148 -2.01 -9.71 4.86
C GLU A 148 -1.93 -8.29 4.25
N PHE A 149 -1.01 -7.46 4.76
CA PHE A 149 -0.75 -6.14 4.19
C PHE A 149 -0.26 -6.24 2.74
N LEU A 150 0.67 -7.15 2.46
CA LEU A 150 1.15 -7.39 1.10
C LEU A 150 0.01 -7.96 0.24
N ASN A 151 -0.73 -8.98 0.67
CA ASN A 151 -1.87 -9.52 -0.07
C ASN A 151 -2.87 -8.43 -0.49
N ARG A 152 -3.17 -7.48 0.42
CA ARG A 152 -4.07 -6.36 0.14
C ARG A 152 -3.49 -5.33 -0.84
N PHE A 153 -2.25 -4.88 -0.63
CA PHE A 153 -1.70 -3.71 -1.34
C PHE A 153 -0.73 -4.04 -2.47
N TYR A 154 -0.20 -5.26 -2.56
CA TYR A 154 0.79 -5.67 -3.59
C TYR A 154 0.23 -5.59 -5.02
N ASN A 155 -1.09 -5.61 -5.18
CA ASN A 155 -1.79 -5.42 -6.46
C ASN A 155 -1.71 -3.97 -7.00
N THR A 156 -1.12 -3.02 -6.26
CA THR A 156 -1.01 -1.60 -6.70
C THR A 156 0.19 -1.32 -7.61
N ARG A 157 1.11 -2.27 -7.81
CA ARG A 157 2.10 -2.16 -8.88
C ARG A 157 1.47 -2.68 -10.18
N ARG A 158 1.18 -1.78 -11.13
CA ARG A 158 0.92 -2.15 -12.54
C ARG A 158 2.15 -2.89 -13.07
N THR A 159 2.09 -4.21 -12.98
CA THR A 159 3.14 -5.09 -13.47
C THR A 159 3.01 -5.18 -14.98
N VAL A 160 3.98 -4.62 -15.68
CA VAL A 160 3.99 -4.58 -17.14
C VAL A 160 4.23 -5.99 -17.66
N SER A 161 3.38 -6.44 -18.58
CA SER A 161 3.61 -7.71 -19.27
C SER A 161 4.60 -7.53 -20.42
N MET A 162 5.30 -8.60 -20.82
CA MET A 162 6.15 -8.58 -22.02
C MET A 162 5.39 -8.09 -23.26
N VAL A 163 4.11 -8.47 -23.39
CA VAL A 163 3.20 -8.05 -24.47
C VAL A 163 2.90 -6.54 -24.44
N GLU A 164 2.75 -5.96 -23.25
CA GLU A 164 2.52 -4.52 -23.08
C GLU A 164 3.80 -3.72 -23.40
N LEU A 165 4.95 -4.19 -22.93
CA LEU A 165 6.24 -3.56 -23.18
C LEU A 165 6.63 -3.61 -24.67
N THR A 166 6.40 -4.76 -25.34
CA THR A 166 6.60 -4.92 -26.80
C THR A 166 5.55 -4.23 -27.65
N LYS A 167 4.41 -3.80 -27.09
CA LYS A 167 3.42 -2.91 -27.75
C LYS A 167 3.72 -1.42 -27.54
N SER A 168 4.59 -1.05 -26.61
CA SER A 168 5.03 0.34 -26.44
C SER A 168 5.75 0.82 -27.71
N ARG A 169 5.22 1.85 -28.36
CA ARG A 169 5.80 2.51 -29.53
C ARG A 169 6.11 3.97 -29.22
N GLN A 170 7.01 4.57 -29.98
CA GLN A 170 7.18 6.01 -30.03
C GLN A 170 5.92 6.65 -30.64
N ARG A 171 5.38 7.69 -30.01
CA ARG A 171 4.23 8.44 -30.54
C ARG A 171 4.68 9.42 -31.61
N LYS A 172 3.78 9.84 -32.51
CA LYS A 172 4.09 10.70 -33.67
C LYS A 172 4.81 12.00 -33.30
N GLU A 173 4.46 12.59 -32.15
CA GLU A 173 4.96 13.88 -31.66
C GLU A 173 5.88 13.73 -30.43
N GLU A 174 6.27 12.51 -30.08
CA GLU A 174 7.10 12.26 -28.88
C GLU A 174 8.59 12.28 -29.23
N PRO A 175 9.40 13.15 -28.58
CA PRO A 175 10.84 13.17 -28.76
C PRO A 175 11.48 11.80 -28.51
N VAL A 176 12.50 11.48 -29.30
CA VAL A 176 13.20 10.18 -29.26
C VAL A 176 13.73 9.83 -27.87
N VAL A 177 14.18 10.84 -27.12
CA VAL A 177 14.75 10.72 -25.76
C VAL A 177 13.64 10.47 -24.74
N ASP A 178 12.52 11.17 -24.84
CA ASP A 178 11.36 10.99 -23.95
C ASP A 178 10.74 9.61 -24.12
N TYR A 179 10.64 9.11 -25.36
CA TYR A 179 10.26 7.73 -25.62
C TYR A 179 11.22 6.74 -24.94
N ILE A 180 12.54 6.93 -25.03
CA ILE A 180 13.53 6.04 -24.40
C ILE A 180 13.37 6.05 -22.88
N ASN A 181 13.22 7.24 -22.28
CA ASN A 181 13.03 7.38 -20.84
C ASN A 181 11.70 6.76 -20.37
N ARG A 182 10.60 7.00 -21.09
CA ARG A 182 9.29 6.38 -20.83
C ARG A 182 9.36 4.86 -20.95
N TRP A 183 10.01 4.34 -21.99
CA TRP A 183 10.15 2.91 -22.23
C TRP A 183 11.02 2.25 -21.14
N ARG A 184 12.15 2.85 -20.76
CA ARG A 184 13.03 2.39 -19.67
C ARG A 184 12.31 2.36 -18.33
N ASN A 185 11.53 3.40 -18.01
CA ASN A 185 10.70 3.43 -16.80
C ASN A 185 9.59 2.37 -16.83
N LEU A 186 9.04 2.06 -18.01
CA LEU A 186 8.08 0.98 -18.20
C LEU A 186 8.73 -0.40 -18.01
N SER A 187 9.94 -0.63 -18.54
CA SER A 187 10.65 -1.92 -18.40
C SER A 187 11.08 -2.22 -16.96
N LEU A 188 11.38 -1.20 -16.14
CA LEU A 188 11.65 -1.36 -14.70
C LEU A 188 10.44 -1.91 -13.90
N ASN A 189 9.24 -1.88 -14.49
CA ASN A 189 8.00 -2.44 -13.93
C ASN A 189 7.56 -3.75 -14.62
N CYS A 190 8.38 -4.31 -15.51
CA CYS A 190 8.14 -5.63 -16.11
C CYS A 190 8.25 -6.74 -15.06
N LYS A 191 7.40 -7.79 -15.17
CA LYS A 191 7.51 -8.98 -14.30
C LYS A 191 8.80 -9.77 -14.56
N ASP A 192 9.18 -9.85 -15.82
CA ASP A 192 10.27 -10.68 -16.29
C ASP A 192 11.61 -9.92 -16.18
N ARG A 193 12.67 -10.63 -15.74
CA ARG A 193 14.01 -10.05 -15.65
C ARG A 193 14.60 -9.89 -17.06
N LEU A 194 14.48 -8.69 -17.61
CA LEU A 194 15.14 -8.31 -18.85
C LEU A 194 16.63 -8.04 -18.63
N SER A 195 17.47 -8.54 -19.54
CA SER A 195 18.85 -8.06 -19.67
C SER A 195 18.87 -6.66 -20.27
N GLU A 196 19.91 -5.86 -19.99
CA GLU A 196 20.01 -4.51 -20.58
C GLU A 196 20.07 -4.57 -22.11
N ALA A 197 20.78 -5.56 -22.69
CA ALA A 197 20.84 -5.77 -24.13
C ALA A 197 19.45 -6.07 -24.74
N SER A 198 18.69 -7.00 -24.15
CA SER A 198 17.33 -7.33 -24.61
C SER A 198 16.38 -6.14 -24.46
N ALA A 199 16.52 -5.37 -23.37
CA ALA A 199 15.73 -4.17 -23.12
C ALA A 199 16.02 -3.07 -24.16
N ILE A 200 17.28 -2.84 -24.51
CA ILE A 200 17.70 -1.91 -25.56
C ILE A 200 17.16 -2.35 -26.92
N GLU A 201 17.30 -3.63 -27.27
CA GLU A 201 16.85 -4.17 -28.56
C GLU A 201 15.32 -4.03 -28.75
N MET A 202 14.55 -4.38 -27.72
CA MET A 202 13.09 -4.15 -27.70
C MET A 202 12.72 -2.66 -27.72
N CYS A 203 13.48 -1.80 -27.03
CA CYS A 203 13.28 -0.36 -27.07
C CYS A 203 13.53 0.21 -28.48
N ILE A 204 14.54 -0.30 -29.20
CA ILE A 204 14.83 0.08 -30.59
C ILE A 204 13.69 -0.37 -31.51
N GLN A 205 13.22 -1.62 -31.40
CA GLN A 205 12.10 -2.13 -32.21
C GLN A 205 10.80 -1.29 -32.11
N GLY A 206 10.62 -0.54 -31.03
CA GLY A 206 9.45 0.33 -30.84
C GLY A 206 9.53 1.72 -31.48
N LYS A 207 10.62 2.07 -32.18
CA LYS A 207 10.84 3.38 -32.82
C LYS A 207 10.31 3.42 -34.27
N HIS A 208 10.44 4.58 -34.92
CA HIS A 208 10.22 4.72 -36.36
C HIS A 208 11.26 3.94 -37.18
N TRP A 209 10.85 3.31 -38.28
CA TRP A 209 11.63 2.30 -39.01
C TRP A 209 13.05 2.76 -39.41
N GLY A 210 13.20 3.99 -39.91
CA GLY A 210 14.51 4.54 -40.31
C GLY A 210 15.48 4.69 -39.12
N LEU A 211 14.98 5.09 -37.95
CA LEU A 211 15.77 5.15 -36.72
C LEU A 211 16.08 3.75 -36.18
N CYS A 212 15.15 2.79 -36.29
CA CYS A 212 15.39 1.40 -35.92
C CYS A 212 16.60 0.82 -36.65
N TYR A 213 16.65 0.98 -37.97
CA TYR A 213 17.69 0.41 -38.83
C TYR A 213 19.09 0.94 -38.48
N ILE A 214 19.22 2.27 -38.33
CA ILE A 214 20.51 2.90 -37.98
C ILE A 214 20.97 2.47 -36.57
N LEU A 215 20.06 2.44 -35.59
CA LEU A 215 20.39 2.06 -34.22
C LEU A 215 20.73 0.56 -34.08
N GLN A 216 20.10 -0.31 -34.88
CA GLN A 216 20.45 -1.74 -34.99
C GLN A 216 21.83 -1.97 -35.59
N ALA A 217 22.30 -1.10 -36.50
CA ALA A 217 23.66 -1.15 -37.03
C ALA A 217 24.71 -0.70 -35.99
N ILE A 218 24.41 0.35 -35.21
CA ILE A 218 25.31 0.89 -34.17
C ILE A 218 25.43 -0.04 -32.95
N LYS A 219 24.35 -0.76 -32.59
CA LYS A 219 24.27 -1.66 -31.42
C LYS A 219 24.71 -0.98 -30.09
N PRO A 220 24.00 0.07 -29.64
CA PRO A 220 24.34 0.75 -28.40
C PRO A 220 24.28 -0.20 -27.20
N LYS A 221 25.23 -0.06 -26.27
CA LYS A 221 25.37 -0.98 -25.13
C LYS A 221 24.61 -0.55 -23.88
N THR A 222 24.27 0.73 -23.77
CA THR A 222 23.54 1.30 -22.64
C THR A 222 22.38 2.16 -23.11
N PHE A 223 21.40 2.39 -22.24
CA PHE A 223 20.30 3.32 -22.50
C PHE A 223 20.76 4.78 -22.72
N GLU A 224 21.89 5.16 -22.12
CA GLU A 224 22.51 6.47 -22.30
C GLU A 224 23.11 6.62 -23.70
N GLU A 225 23.89 5.63 -24.16
CA GLU A 225 24.39 5.62 -25.53
C GLU A 225 23.24 5.62 -26.53
N LEU A 226 22.20 4.80 -26.31
CA LEU A 226 20.99 4.77 -27.14
C LEU A 226 20.34 6.16 -27.25
N ALA A 227 20.23 6.91 -26.15
CA ALA A 227 19.65 8.26 -26.15
C ALA A 227 20.52 9.25 -26.92
N THR A 228 21.82 9.31 -26.63
CA THR A 228 22.78 10.22 -27.26
C THR A 228 22.88 9.97 -28.78
N ARG A 229 23.00 8.71 -29.21
CA ARG A 229 23.04 8.34 -30.63
C ARG A 229 21.74 8.70 -31.33
N ALA A 230 20.60 8.35 -30.75
CA ALA A 230 19.31 8.59 -31.37
C ALA A 230 18.97 10.09 -31.46
N HIS A 231 19.37 10.89 -30.47
CA HIS A 231 19.30 12.36 -30.53
C HIS A 231 20.18 12.92 -31.65
N GLY A 232 21.46 12.53 -31.71
CA GLY A 232 22.40 13.00 -32.74
C GLY A 232 21.96 12.63 -34.16
N ILE A 233 21.33 11.47 -34.36
CA ILE A 233 20.74 11.06 -35.65
C ILE A 233 19.58 11.98 -36.03
N VAL A 234 18.63 12.23 -35.13
CA VAL A 234 17.47 13.12 -35.41
C VAL A 234 17.94 14.55 -35.69
N TRP A 235 18.88 15.07 -34.89
CA TRP A 235 19.51 16.38 -35.13
C TRP A 235 20.12 16.47 -36.54
N SER A 236 20.84 15.41 -36.95
CA SER A 236 21.48 15.33 -38.27
C SER A 236 20.51 15.18 -39.45
N PHE A 237 19.24 14.87 -39.20
CA PHE A 237 18.18 14.92 -40.21
C PHE A 237 17.60 16.34 -40.28
N ASN A 238 17.23 16.93 -39.14
CA ASN A 238 16.64 18.28 -39.10
C ASN A 238 17.57 19.33 -39.74
N CYS A 239 18.86 19.36 -39.38
CA CYS A 239 19.81 20.31 -39.98
C CYS A 239 19.98 20.15 -41.50
N LYS A 240 19.63 18.99 -42.08
CA LYS A 240 19.64 18.78 -43.53
C LYS A 240 18.34 19.19 -44.21
N GLU A 241 17.24 19.33 -43.47
CA GLU A 241 16.01 19.93 -44.00
C GLU A 241 16.17 21.46 -44.06
N ASP A 242 16.79 22.05 -43.03
CA ASP A 242 17.12 23.48 -42.99
C ASP A 242 18.05 23.91 -44.16
N GLU A 243 19.04 23.09 -44.52
CA GLU A 243 20.04 23.39 -45.57
C GLU A 243 19.46 23.43 -47.00
N TYR A 244 18.28 22.85 -47.23
CA TYR A 244 17.60 22.84 -48.55
C TYR A 244 16.45 23.85 -48.67
N SER A 245 16.24 24.70 -47.66
CA SER A 245 15.21 25.75 -47.67
C SER A 245 15.73 27.14 -48.08
N VAL A 246 16.86 27.19 -48.79
CA VAL A 246 17.33 28.39 -49.50
C VAL A 246 16.48 28.60 -50.74
N ASP A 247 15.75 29.72 -50.79
CA ASP A 247 14.83 30.05 -51.88
C ASP A 247 15.62 30.34 -53.18
N PRO A 248 15.33 29.70 -54.33
CA PRO A 248 16.10 29.90 -55.57
C PRO A 248 15.91 31.26 -56.26
N ASN A 249 15.22 32.20 -55.63
CA ASN A 249 14.75 33.45 -56.25
C ASN A 249 15.54 34.71 -55.85
N ASP A 250 16.63 34.59 -55.10
CA ASP A 250 17.62 35.68 -54.92
C ASP A 250 18.51 35.81 -56.19
N ASP A 251 17.87 36.03 -57.34
CA ASP A 251 18.49 36.49 -58.58
C ASP A 251 18.43 38.03 -58.58
N ASP A 252 19.21 38.65 -57.69
CA ASP A 252 19.45 40.10 -57.67
C ASP A 252 20.27 40.49 -58.91
N GLY A 253 19.58 40.55 -60.04
CA GLY A 253 20.05 41.18 -61.27
C GLY A 253 20.19 42.68 -61.08
N ASP A 254 21.31 43.12 -60.50
CA ASP A 254 21.77 44.51 -60.53
C ASP A 254 22.24 44.84 -61.95
N ASP A 255 21.27 45.06 -62.84
CA ASP A 255 21.48 45.51 -64.22
C ASP A 255 22.12 46.90 -64.19
N GLY A 256 23.37 46.99 -64.65
CA GLY A 256 24.13 48.23 -64.59
C GLY A 256 23.56 49.31 -65.50
N ASP A 257 23.05 50.40 -64.92
CA ASP A 257 22.76 51.63 -65.66
C ASP A 257 24.00 52.53 -65.76
N ALA A 258 24.42 52.80 -66.99
CA ALA A 258 25.41 53.80 -67.31
C ALA A 258 25.04 54.50 -68.63
N THR A 259 25.13 55.83 -68.61
CA THR A 259 24.84 56.83 -69.66
C THR A 259 23.38 57.34 -69.69
N GLN A 260 23.10 58.65 -69.66
CA GLN A 260 23.93 59.83 -69.99
C GLN A 260 23.84 60.96 -68.94
#